data_AF-X0C7W2-F1
#
_entry.id   AF-X0C7W2-F1
#
_cell.length_a   1.000
_cell.length_b   1.000
_cell.length_c   1.000
_cell.angle_alpha   90.00
_cell.angle_beta   90.00
_cell.angle_gamma   90.00
#
_symmetry.space_group_name_H-M   'P 1'
#
loop_
_entity.id
_entity.type
_entity.pdbx_description
1 polymer ?
#
loop_
_entity_poly.entity_id
_entity_poly.type
_entity_poly.pdbx_seq_one_letter_code
_entity_poly.pdbx_strand_id
1 'polypeptide(L)'
;MSIRTVSSRLLAAALALGGLSMGQTTGNFNFLTYNVAGLPAIINNNEVPGDKATNANLIGTVLATQKYDIVHMQEDFNYHAYIYATDNHPYRTPTSGGVPFGDGLNTVANYDWTGLVRKKWNKCNLNSGDCLTPKGFSFMRMKIQGIEVDLYNLHADAGYVKSSTHVTDPPW
;
A
#
# COMPACT_ATOMS: atom_id res chain seq x y z
N MET A 1 -19.84 49.59 -25.18
CA MET A 1 -19.28 48.49 -24.37
C MET A 1 -19.48 48.88 -22.91
N SER A 2 -20.50 48.32 -22.24
CA SER A 2 -20.92 48.74 -20.90
C SER A 2 -20.16 47.92 -19.85
N ILE A 3 -19.24 48.57 -19.13
CA ILE A 3 -18.53 47.97 -18.00
C ILE A 3 -19.50 47.95 -16.83
N ARG A 4 -20.08 46.79 -16.54
CA ARG A 4 -20.93 46.60 -15.36
C ARG A 4 -20.07 46.72 -14.11
N THR A 5 -20.32 47.74 -13.31
CA THR A 5 -19.71 47.96 -11.99
C THR A 5 -20.07 46.78 -11.10
N VAL A 6 -19.08 45.94 -10.77
CA VAL A 6 -19.24 44.92 -9.73
C VAL A 6 -19.40 45.65 -8.40
N SER A 7 -20.52 45.43 -7.71
CA SER A 7 -20.81 46.05 -6.41
C SER A 7 -19.68 45.75 -5.42
N SER A 8 -19.16 46.78 -4.74
CA SER A 8 -18.08 46.66 -3.74
C SER A 8 -18.38 45.66 -2.62
N ARG A 9 -19.67 45.38 -2.37
CA ARG A 9 -20.11 44.35 -1.41
C ARG A 9 -19.82 42.92 -1.88
N LEU A 10 -19.84 42.64 -3.19
CA LEU A 10 -19.48 41.34 -3.76
C LEU A 10 -17.97 41.08 -3.65
N LEU A 11 -17.15 42.11 -3.80
CA LEU A 11 -15.70 42.01 -3.69
C LEU A 11 -15.26 41.75 -2.24
N ALA A 12 -15.90 42.41 -1.26
CA ALA A 12 -15.64 42.18 0.16
C ALA A 12 -16.05 40.76 0.62
N ALA A 13 -17.16 40.22 0.11
CA ALA A 13 -17.58 38.86 0.41
C ALA A 13 -16.60 37.80 -0.13
N ALA A 14 -16.08 37.98 -1.35
CA ALA A 14 -15.10 37.07 -1.96
C ALA A 14 -13.75 37.08 -1.20
N LEU A 15 -13.31 38.24 -0.71
CA LEU A 15 -12.11 38.37 0.12
C LEU A 15 -12.27 37.74 1.51
N ALA A 16 -13.47 37.83 2.11
CA ALA A 16 -13.77 37.20 3.39
C ALA A 16 -13.84 35.66 3.30
N LEU A 17 -14.27 35.11 2.16
CA LEU A 17 -14.29 33.67 1.89
C LEU A 17 -12.89 33.10 1.57
N GLY A 18 -11.97 33.92 1.04
CA GLY A 18 -10.59 33.49 0.74
C GLY A 18 -9.74 33.20 1.99
N GLY A 19 -10.06 33.83 3.12
CA GLY A 19 -9.34 33.65 4.39
C GLY A 19 -9.74 32.43 5.22
N LEU A 20 -10.79 31.70 4.81
CA LEU A 20 -11.35 30.57 5.58
C LEU A 20 -10.87 29.19 5.11
N SER A 21 -10.02 29.12 4.09
CA SER A 21 -9.35 27.88 3.69
C SER A 21 -8.16 27.60 4.62
N MET A 22 -8.41 27.39 5.91
CA MET A 22 -7.44 26.67 6.72
C MET A 22 -7.51 25.20 6.30
N GLY A 23 -6.46 24.69 5.65
CA GLY A 23 -6.34 23.25 5.42
C GLY A 23 -6.39 22.52 6.77
N GLN A 24 -7.02 21.34 6.81
CA GLN A 24 -6.97 20.48 7.99
C GLN A 24 -5.51 20.28 8.39
N THR A 25 -5.16 20.63 9.63
CA THR A 25 -3.82 20.38 10.20
C THR A 25 -3.72 19.01 10.86
N THR A 26 -4.85 18.33 11.01
CA THR A 26 -4.97 17.00 11.61
C THR A 26 -6.03 16.19 10.89
N GLY A 27 -5.85 14.87 10.81
CA GLY A 27 -6.82 13.94 10.27
C GLY A 27 -6.51 12.51 10.74
N ASN A 28 -7.48 11.61 10.58
CA ASN A 28 -7.32 10.19 10.87
C ASN A 28 -7.55 9.39 9.58
N PHE A 29 -6.81 8.30 9.42
CA PHE A 29 -7.05 7.30 8.38
C PHE A 29 -6.71 5.92 8.95
N ASN A 30 -7.37 4.89 8.44
CA ASN A 30 -7.11 3.51 8.82
C ASN A 30 -6.11 2.88 7.85
N PHE A 31 -5.07 2.27 8.37
CA PHE A 31 -3.99 1.71 7.56
C PHE A 31 -3.77 0.23 7.90
N LEU A 32 -3.66 -0.60 6.87
CA LEU A 32 -3.31 -2.01 6.99
C LEU A 32 -2.00 -2.29 6.25
N THR A 33 -1.12 -3.08 6.87
CA THR A 33 -0.03 -3.76 6.17
C THR A 33 -0.29 -5.26 6.21
N TYR A 34 -0.20 -5.94 5.06
CA TYR A 34 -0.58 -7.34 4.96
C TYR A 34 0.26 -8.10 3.94
N ASN A 35 0.97 -9.13 4.39
CA ASN A 35 1.60 -10.09 3.49
C ASN A 35 0.52 -11.06 2.98
N VAL A 36 0.25 -11.03 1.67
CA VAL A 36 -0.82 -11.81 1.01
C VAL A 36 -0.35 -13.18 0.53
N ALA A 37 0.93 -13.52 0.72
CA ALA A 37 1.54 -14.80 0.41
C ALA A 37 1.27 -15.28 -1.04
N GLY A 38 1.39 -14.36 -2.00
CA GLY A 38 1.00 -14.50 -3.40
C GLY A 38 2.06 -15.12 -4.33
N LEU A 39 2.96 -15.95 -3.79
CA LEU A 39 3.83 -16.81 -4.60
C LEU A 39 3.01 -17.82 -5.42
N PRO A 40 3.41 -18.14 -6.66
CA PRO A 40 2.81 -19.21 -7.46
C PRO A 40 2.67 -20.51 -6.67
N ALA A 41 1.53 -21.19 -6.80
CA ALA A 41 1.26 -22.44 -6.08
C ALA A 41 2.32 -23.53 -6.30
N ILE A 42 2.95 -23.57 -7.48
CA ILE A 42 4.05 -24.50 -7.81
C ILE A 42 5.34 -24.22 -7.01
N ILE A 43 5.53 -22.99 -6.55
CA ILE A 43 6.69 -22.58 -5.73
C ILE A 43 6.36 -22.75 -4.25
N ASN A 44 5.21 -22.27 -3.81
CA ASN A 44 4.76 -22.38 -2.43
C ASN A 44 3.23 -22.32 -2.38
N ASN A 45 2.59 -23.37 -1.86
CA ASN A 45 1.14 -23.41 -1.65
C ASN A 45 0.69 -22.88 -0.27
N ASN A 46 1.65 -22.50 0.59
CA ASN A 46 1.47 -22.07 1.98
C ASN A 46 0.81 -23.12 2.90
N GLU A 47 0.63 -24.36 2.43
CA GLU A 47 -0.15 -25.39 3.13
C GLU A 47 -1.57 -24.94 3.52
N VAL A 48 -2.10 -23.91 2.84
CA VAL A 48 -3.44 -23.38 3.07
C VAL A 48 -4.42 -24.16 2.18
N PRO A 49 -5.54 -24.67 2.74
CA PRO A 49 -6.58 -25.30 1.94
C PRO A 49 -7.12 -24.39 0.84
N GLY A 50 -7.50 -24.99 -0.30
CA GLY A 50 -8.09 -24.28 -1.43
C GLY A 50 -7.08 -23.83 -2.48
N ASP A 51 -7.58 -23.11 -3.50
CA ASP A 51 -6.77 -22.56 -4.57
C ASP A 51 -6.29 -21.13 -4.25
N LYS A 52 -5.07 -20.79 -4.68
CA LYS A 52 -4.44 -19.48 -4.43
C LYS A 52 -5.25 -18.32 -5.02
N ALA A 53 -5.84 -18.49 -6.19
CA ALA A 53 -6.65 -17.44 -6.81
C ALA A 53 -7.97 -17.24 -6.04
N THR A 54 -8.61 -18.33 -5.58
CA THR A 54 -9.77 -18.25 -4.69
C THR A 54 -9.42 -17.53 -3.38
N ASN A 55 -8.31 -17.88 -2.75
CA ASN A 55 -7.87 -17.24 -1.50
C ASN A 55 -7.55 -15.74 -1.71
N ALA A 56 -6.90 -15.39 -2.81
CA ALA A 56 -6.64 -14.00 -3.19
C ALA A 56 -7.94 -13.20 -3.44
N ASN A 57 -8.94 -13.82 -4.07
CA ASN A 57 -10.25 -13.22 -4.28
C ASN A 57 -11.01 -12.98 -2.95
N LEU A 58 -10.87 -13.90 -1.99
CA LEU A 58 -11.41 -13.75 -0.64
C LEU A 58 -10.71 -12.61 0.12
N ILE A 59 -9.39 -12.46 -0.02
CA ILE A 59 -8.66 -11.31 0.54
C ILE A 59 -9.28 -10.00 0.03
N GLY A 60 -9.44 -9.84 -1.29
CA GLY A 60 -10.06 -8.64 -1.87
C GLY A 60 -11.48 -8.40 -1.35
N THR A 61 -12.29 -9.46 -1.25
CA THR A 61 -13.66 -9.39 -0.70
C THR A 61 -13.65 -8.90 0.76
N VAL A 62 -12.73 -9.41 1.57
CA VAL A 62 -12.59 -8.95 2.96
C VAL A 62 -12.19 -7.49 2.99
N LEU A 63 -11.17 -7.07 2.23
CA LEU A 63 -10.72 -5.68 2.17
C LEU A 63 -11.87 -4.73 1.80
N ALA A 64 -12.73 -5.11 0.85
CA ALA A 64 -13.89 -4.32 0.44
C ALA A 64 -14.96 -4.13 1.54
N THR A 65 -15.00 -5.01 2.55
CA THR A 65 -15.93 -4.92 3.68
C THR A 65 -15.32 -4.27 4.92
N GLN A 66 -13.99 -4.25 5.01
CA GLN A 66 -13.27 -3.62 6.11
C GLN A 66 -13.11 -2.11 5.84
N LYS A 67 -12.97 -1.33 6.90
CA LYS A 67 -12.86 0.14 6.83
C LYS A 67 -11.41 0.62 6.79
N TYR A 68 -10.56 -0.03 6.00
CA TYR A 68 -9.20 0.45 5.76
C TYR A 68 -9.25 1.52 4.67
N ASP A 69 -8.46 2.59 4.83
CA ASP A 69 -8.32 3.62 3.82
C ASP A 69 -7.14 3.35 2.89
N ILE A 70 -6.13 2.65 3.40
CA ILE A 70 -4.89 2.33 2.71
C ILE A 70 -4.46 0.93 3.14
N VAL A 71 -4.12 0.10 2.17
CA VAL A 71 -3.58 -1.24 2.40
C VAL A 71 -2.27 -1.39 1.64
N HIS A 72 -1.18 -1.58 2.38
CA HIS A 72 0.11 -2.00 1.84
C HIS A 72 0.19 -3.52 1.82
N MET A 73 0.42 -4.10 0.65
CA MET A 73 0.53 -5.55 0.47
C MET A 73 1.97 -5.97 0.19
N GLN A 74 2.40 -7.06 0.82
CA GLN A 74 3.66 -7.74 0.55
C GLN A 74 3.41 -9.13 -0.05
N GLU A 75 4.38 -9.66 -0.80
CA GLU A 75 4.28 -10.91 -1.58
C GLU A 75 3.13 -10.95 -2.58
N ASP A 76 2.65 -9.80 -3.03
CA ASP A 76 1.60 -9.75 -4.04
C ASP A 76 2.18 -9.91 -5.46
N PHE A 77 2.75 -11.09 -5.72
CA PHE A 77 3.50 -11.38 -6.95
C PHE A 77 2.57 -11.77 -8.11
N ASN A 78 1.78 -12.84 -7.94
CA ASN A 78 1.12 -13.51 -9.07
C ASN A 78 -0.42 -13.50 -9.02
N TYR A 79 -1.04 -13.06 -7.93
CA TYR A 79 -2.50 -13.14 -7.75
C TYR A 79 -3.19 -11.78 -7.50
N HIS A 80 -2.47 -10.67 -7.66
CA HIS A 80 -2.96 -9.29 -7.50
C HIS A 80 -4.27 -9.02 -8.25
N ALA A 81 -4.42 -9.54 -9.48
CA ALA A 81 -5.63 -9.33 -10.28
C ALA A 81 -6.89 -9.89 -9.61
N TYR A 82 -6.77 -10.97 -8.83
CA TYR A 82 -7.88 -11.56 -8.10
C TYR A 82 -8.27 -10.75 -6.86
N ILE A 83 -7.28 -10.19 -6.15
CA ILE A 83 -7.52 -9.25 -5.04
C ILE A 83 -8.22 -8.00 -5.59
N TYR A 84 -7.69 -7.41 -6.66
CA TYR A 84 -8.25 -6.20 -7.23
C TYR A 84 -9.61 -6.37 -7.91
N ALA A 85 -10.01 -7.60 -8.22
CA ALA A 85 -11.32 -7.88 -8.82
C ALA A 85 -12.47 -7.79 -7.81
N THR A 86 -12.17 -7.96 -6.52
CA THR A 86 -13.18 -7.95 -5.44
C THR A 86 -12.95 -6.89 -4.38
N ASP A 87 -11.75 -6.28 -4.34
CA ASP A 87 -11.50 -5.06 -3.58
C ASP A 87 -12.24 -3.84 -4.21
N ASN A 88 -12.60 -2.86 -3.38
CA ASN A 88 -13.35 -1.67 -3.81
C ASN A 88 -12.61 -0.34 -3.62
N HIS A 89 -11.33 -0.36 -3.25
CA HIS A 89 -10.55 0.86 -3.19
C HIS A 89 -10.35 1.43 -4.61
N PRO A 90 -10.63 2.73 -4.85
CA PRO A 90 -10.58 3.32 -6.17
C PRO A 90 -9.17 3.46 -6.76
N TYR A 91 -8.14 3.52 -5.91
CA TYR A 91 -6.75 3.68 -6.34
C TYR A 91 -5.94 2.44 -6.02
N ARG A 92 -5.18 1.97 -7.00
CA ARG A 92 -4.29 0.81 -6.86
C ARG A 92 -3.00 1.02 -7.62
N THR A 93 -1.90 0.52 -7.08
CA THR A 93 -0.60 0.55 -7.79
C THR A 93 -0.60 -0.48 -8.92
N PRO A 94 0.07 -0.21 -10.05
CA PRO A 94 0.38 -1.27 -11.00
C PRO A 94 1.36 -2.27 -10.38
N THR A 95 1.23 -3.56 -10.71
CA THR A 95 2.20 -4.59 -10.30
C THR A 95 3.60 -4.31 -10.87
N SER A 96 4.64 -4.71 -10.15
CA SER A 96 6.03 -4.74 -10.63
C SER A 96 6.38 -6.00 -11.42
N GLY A 97 5.45 -6.95 -11.53
CA GLY A 97 5.62 -8.24 -12.20
C GLY A 97 5.48 -9.43 -11.25
N GLY A 98 5.48 -10.64 -11.82
CA GLY A 98 5.54 -11.87 -11.03
C GLY A 98 6.96 -12.20 -10.59
N VAL A 99 7.11 -13.25 -9.78
CA VAL A 99 8.44 -13.79 -9.47
C VAL A 99 9.15 -14.30 -10.73
N PRO A 100 10.47 -14.14 -10.88
CA PRO A 100 11.42 -13.54 -9.92
C PRO A 100 11.62 -12.02 -10.07
N PHE A 101 10.86 -11.35 -10.94
CA PHE A 101 11.15 -9.97 -11.37
C PHE A 101 10.43 -8.90 -10.55
N GLY A 102 9.25 -9.20 -10.01
CA GLY A 102 8.48 -8.27 -9.20
C GLY A 102 8.91 -8.25 -7.74
N ASP A 103 8.77 -7.09 -7.10
CA ASP A 103 9.05 -6.88 -5.67
C ASP A 103 7.92 -7.38 -4.75
N GLY A 104 6.74 -7.66 -5.32
CA GLY A 104 5.55 -8.09 -4.56
C GLY A 104 4.98 -6.97 -3.67
N LEU A 105 5.33 -5.71 -3.94
CA LEU A 105 4.91 -4.54 -3.18
C LEU A 105 3.83 -3.77 -3.96
N ASN A 106 2.59 -3.92 -3.51
CA ASN A 106 1.43 -3.25 -4.08
C ASN A 106 0.65 -2.49 -3.00
N THR A 107 -0.21 -1.57 -3.44
CA THR A 107 -1.07 -0.78 -2.55
C THR A 107 -2.44 -0.60 -3.18
N VAL A 108 -3.48 -0.70 -2.36
CA VAL A 108 -4.85 -0.23 -2.67
C VAL A 108 -5.24 0.86 -1.66
N ALA A 109 -5.95 1.89 -2.09
CA ALA A 109 -6.27 3.05 -1.26
C ALA A 109 -7.51 3.83 -1.72
N ASN A 110 -8.11 4.56 -0.77
CA ASN A 110 -9.19 5.53 -0.98
C ASN A 110 -8.69 6.91 -1.47
N TYR A 111 -7.37 7.10 -1.50
CA TYR A 111 -6.73 8.36 -1.88
C TYR A 111 -5.84 8.20 -3.10
N ASP A 112 -5.85 9.22 -3.96
CA ASP A 112 -4.94 9.29 -5.10
C ASP A 112 -3.49 9.49 -4.63
N TRP A 113 -2.55 9.11 -5.48
CA TRP A 113 -1.14 9.10 -5.16
C TRP A 113 -0.26 9.62 -6.28
N THR A 114 0.92 10.09 -5.91
CA THR A 114 1.96 10.52 -6.84
C THR A 114 3.31 9.93 -6.43
N GLY A 115 4.26 9.93 -7.39
CA GLY A 115 5.65 9.62 -7.09
C GLY A 115 5.91 8.17 -6.68
N LEU A 116 5.15 7.20 -7.21
CA LEU A 116 5.41 5.78 -6.95
C LEU A 116 6.85 5.43 -7.38
N VAL A 117 7.67 5.02 -6.43
CA VAL A 117 9.05 4.58 -6.62
C VAL A 117 9.23 3.22 -5.96
N ARG A 118 10.04 2.35 -6.56
CA ARG A 118 10.42 1.04 -6.01
C ARG A 118 11.93 0.97 -5.90
N LYS A 119 12.44 0.55 -4.74
CA LYS A 119 13.87 0.45 -4.45
C LYS A 119 14.17 -0.91 -3.85
N LYS A 120 14.97 -1.69 -4.57
CA LYS A 120 15.54 -2.96 -4.10
C LYS A 120 16.57 -2.69 -3.01
N TRP A 121 16.66 -3.59 -2.01
CA TRP A 121 17.75 -3.56 -1.04
C TRP A 121 19.12 -3.82 -1.69
N ASN A 122 20.15 -3.14 -1.19
CA ASN A 122 21.53 -3.32 -1.67
C ASN A 122 22.14 -4.65 -1.25
N LYS A 123 21.60 -5.27 -0.20
CA LYS A 123 21.99 -6.58 0.33
C LYS A 123 20.73 -7.41 0.47
N CYS A 124 20.83 -8.69 0.15
CA CYS A 124 19.80 -9.68 0.44
C CYS A 124 20.45 -10.83 1.21
N ASN A 125 19.67 -11.47 2.05
CA ASN A 125 20.04 -12.72 2.69
C ASN A 125 19.86 -13.89 1.71
N LEU A 126 20.85 -14.77 1.59
CA LEU A 126 20.74 -15.97 0.74
C LEU A 126 19.79 -17.02 1.33
N ASN A 127 19.43 -16.88 2.61
CA ASN A 127 18.50 -17.77 3.28
C ASN A 127 17.06 -17.56 2.78
N SER A 128 16.22 -18.59 2.91
CA SER A 128 14.76 -18.54 2.69
C SER A 128 14.30 -18.05 1.30
N GLY A 129 15.19 -17.96 0.31
CA GLY A 129 14.87 -17.51 -1.04
C GLY A 129 14.72 -15.99 -1.19
N ASP A 130 15.15 -15.17 -0.23
CA ASP A 130 14.95 -13.71 -0.28
C ASP A 130 15.69 -13.05 -1.45
N CYS A 131 16.84 -13.59 -1.85
CA CYS A 131 17.56 -13.13 -3.05
C CYS A 131 16.88 -13.52 -4.39
N LEU A 132 15.82 -14.34 -4.38
CA LEU A 132 15.10 -14.78 -5.59
C LEU A 132 14.06 -13.75 -6.07
N THR A 133 13.83 -12.69 -5.29
CA THR A 133 12.95 -11.57 -5.66
C THR A 133 13.64 -10.25 -5.31
N PRO A 134 13.33 -9.13 -6.00
CA PRO A 134 13.85 -7.83 -5.64
C PRO A 134 13.17 -7.26 -4.37
N LYS A 135 13.41 -7.90 -3.22
CA LYS A 135 13.01 -7.38 -1.89
C LYS A 135 13.49 -5.94 -1.73
N GLY A 136 12.68 -5.13 -1.09
CA GLY A 136 12.88 -3.69 -1.10
C GLY A 136 11.79 -2.94 -0.36
N PHE A 137 11.62 -1.69 -0.78
CA PHE A 137 10.47 -0.88 -0.43
C PHE A 137 9.88 -0.18 -1.66
N SER A 138 8.58 0.12 -1.59
CA SER A 138 7.96 1.13 -2.44
C SER A 138 7.67 2.39 -1.63
N PHE A 139 7.75 3.53 -2.31
CA PHE A 139 7.40 4.85 -1.79
C PHE A 139 6.30 5.44 -2.64
N MET A 140 5.34 6.13 -2.02
CA MET A 140 4.35 6.97 -2.70
C MET A 140 3.88 8.09 -1.78
N ARG A 141 3.46 9.22 -2.36
CA ARG A 141 2.86 10.33 -1.62
C ARG A 141 1.36 10.39 -1.88
N MET A 142 0.56 10.38 -0.82
CA MET A 142 -0.89 10.56 -0.88
C MET A 142 -1.31 11.89 -0.26
N LYS A 143 -2.36 12.50 -0.83
CA LYS A 143 -3.01 13.66 -0.23
C LYS A 143 -4.23 13.20 0.58
N ILE A 144 -4.06 13.07 1.89
CA ILE A 144 -5.08 12.59 2.82
C ILE A 144 -5.68 13.81 3.53
N GLN A 145 -6.97 14.09 3.28
CA GLN A 145 -7.69 15.21 3.90
C GLN A 145 -6.96 16.56 3.79
N GLY A 146 -6.29 16.80 2.65
CA GLY A 146 -5.55 18.04 2.40
C GLY A 146 -4.08 18.04 2.82
N ILE A 147 -3.63 17.01 3.56
CA ILE A 147 -2.25 16.87 4.04
C ILE A 147 -1.49 15.88 3.16
N GLU A 148 -0.23 16.18 2.86
CA GLU A 148 0.66 15.24 2.18
C GLU A 148 1.24 14.23 3.17
N VAL A 149 1.06 12.95 2.87
CA VAL A 149 1.59 11.82 3.66
C VAL A 149 2.47 10.96 2.78
N ASP A 150 3.72 10.80 3.21
CA ASP A 150 4.70 9.90 2.60
C ASP A 150 4.52 8.49 3.16
N LEU A 151 4.26 7.54 2.27
CA LEU A 151 3.97 6.15 2.62
C LEU A 151 5.05 5.23 2.09
N TYR A 152 5.48 4.29 2.93
CA TYR A 152 6.54 3.33 2.64
C TYR A 152 6.02 1.91 2.89
N ASN A 153 5.93 1.11 1.83
CA ASN A 153 5.64 -0.33 1.90
C ASN A 153 6.95 -1.09 1.82
N LEU A 154 7.27 -1.92 2.81
CA LEU A 154 8.57 -2.58 2.90
C LEU A 154 8.42 -4.09 3.11
N HIS A 155 9.29 -4.85 2.45
CA HIS A 155 9.46 -6.27 2.69
C HIS A 155 10.96 -6.53 2.90
N ALA A 156 11.35 -6.67 4.16
CA ALA A 156 12.70 -7.00 4.58
C ALA A 156 13.04 -8.48 4.31
N ASP A 157 14.30 -8.85 4.50
CA ASP A 157 14.73 -10.25 4.46
C ASP A 157 13.99 -11.07 5.52
N ALA A 158 13.59 -12.29 5.18
CA ALA A 158 13.07 -13.24 6.14
C ALA A 158 14.18 -13.55 7.16
N GLY A 159 13.82 -13.48 8.45
CA GLY A 159 14.74 -13.85 9.52
C GLY A 159 15.21 -15.30 9.40
N TYR A 160 16.33 -15.62 10.05
CA TYR A 160 16.74 -17.01 10.17
C TYR A 160 15.95 -17.67 11.31
N VAL A 161 15.47 -18.89 11.10
CA VAL A 161 15.05 -19.75 12.19
C VAL A 161 16.32 -20.40 12.73
N LYS A 162 16.81 -20.01 13.91
CA LYS A 162 17.58 -20.99 14.70
C LYS A 162 16.55 -22.05 15.04
N SER A 163 16.77 -23.31 14.65
CA SER A 163 15.94 -24.42 15.11
C SER A 163 15.63 -24.20 16.58
N SER A 164 14.36 -24.15 16.96
CA SER A 164 13.88 -23.86 18.30
C SER A 164 14.34 -24.94 19.28
N THR A 165 15.62 -24.90 19.62
CA THR A 165 16.10 -25.32 20.93
C THR A 165 15.86 -24.13 21.83
N HIS A 166 15.17 -24.37 22.95
CA HIS A 166 14.94 -23.37 24.01
C HIS A 166 16.24 -22.61 24.29
N VAL A 167 16.32 -21.36 23.84
CA VAL A 167 17.36 -20.43 24.26
C VAL A 167 16.61 -19.25 24.83
N THR A 168 16.68 -19.11 26.15
CA THR A 168 16.28 -17.91 26.88
C THR A 168 17.17 -16.77 26.41
N ASP A 169 16.61 -15.79 25.72
CA ASP A 169 17.31 -14.55 25.37
C ASP A 169 17.64 -13.76 26.66
N PRO A 170 18.87 -13.27 26.87
CA PRO A 170 19.17 -12.36 27.97
C PRO A 170 18.65 -10.94 27.66
N PRO A 171 18.32 -10.14 28.69
CA PRO A 171 17.71 -8.83 28.50
C PRO A 171 18.73 -7.81 27.99
N TRP A 172 18.38 -7.21 26.84
CA TRP A 172 18.92 -6.01 26.18
C TRP A 172 20.42 -5.72 26.30
#